data_AF-A0AAE3IIB3-F1
#
_entry.id   AF-A0AAE3IIB3-F1
#
_cell.length_a   1.000
_cell.length_b   1.000
_cell.length_c   1.000
_cell.angle_alpha   90.00
_cell.angle_beta   90.00
_cell.angle_gamma   90.00
#
_symmetry.space_group_name_H-M   'P 1'
#
loop_
_entity.id
_entity.type
_entity.pdbx_description
1 polymer ?
#
loop_
_entity_poly.entity_id
_entity_poly.type
_entity_poly.pdbx_seq_one_letter_code
_entity_poly.pdbx_strand_id
1 'polypeptide(L)'
;MARSLRAGDVLVLSNGELVTVEWVQHEILESPIKVYNFEVEDFHTYFVGECGVLVHNDCNTGKYKELRGEEGKESHHIIQNASVKDMPGYSSSNAPAISLEGPSTRMGTEHYKATQFQSHNNYGGTYGDERKVAYISLRKAGKTKEEAFQAINYADKYFVGELGWDFTTITSIPKNRR
;
A
#
# COMPACT_ATOMS: atom_id res chain seq x y z
N MET A 1 -3.17 -6.82 7.05
CA MET A 1 -4.27 -7.44 7.80
C MET A 1 -3.72 -8.58 8.63
N ALA A 2 -4.12 -8.65 9.91
CA ALA A 2 -3.67 -9.66 10.86
C ALA A 2 -3.86 -11.11 10.36
N ARG A 3 -4.89 -11.38 9.54
CA ARG A 3 -5.16 -12.70 8.94
C ARG A 3 -4.01 -13.33 8.13
N SER A 4 -3.02 -12.53 7.74
CA SER A 4 -1.89 -12.99 6.94
C SER A 4 -0.64 -13.28 7.78
N LEU A 5 -0.68 -13.00 9.09
CA LEU A 5 0.43 -13.28 9.99
C LEU A 5 0.67 -14.78 10.08
N ARG A 6 1.95 -15.17 10.15
CA ARG A 6 2.39 -16.56 10.30
C ARG A 6 3.46 -16.64 11.39
N ALA A 7 3.64 -17.85 11.92
CA ALA A 7 4.81 -18.14 12.74
C ALA A 7 6.09 -17.78 11.97
N GLY A 8 7.00 -17.07 12.62
CA GLY A 8 8.22 -16.53 12.02
C GLY A 8 8.14 -15.07 11.54
N ASP A 9 6.96 -14.47 11.44
CA ASP A 9 6.84 -13.03 11.12
C ASP A 9 7.38 -12.18 12.29
N VAL A 10 7.91 -10.99 11.98
CA VAL A 10 8.48 -10.08 12.97
C VAL A 10 7.52 -8.91 13.26
N LEU A 11 7.28 -8.65 14.53
CA LEU A 11 6.46 -7.54 15.04
C LEU A 11 7.32 -6.55 15.83
N VAL A 12 6.82 -5.32 15.95
CA VAL A 12 7.46 -4.24 16.73
C VAL A 12 6.67 -4.00 18.00
N LEU A 13 7.37 -3.98 19.14
CA LEU A 13 6.80 -3.66 20.45
C LEU A 13 6.88 -2.16 20.78
N SER A 14 6.16 -1.73 21.81
CA SER A 14 6.11 -0.33 22.27
C SER A 14 7.43 0.24 22.76
N ASN A 15 8.34 -0.63 23.24
CA ASN A 15 9.71 -0.29 23.59
C ASN A 15 10.68 -0.28 22.38
N GLY A 16 10.17 -0.54 21.17
CA GLY A 16 10.95 -0.62 19.94
C GLY A 16 11.62 -1.96 19.67
N GLU A 17 11.46 -2.96 20.55
CA GLU A 17 12.01 -4.30 20.35
C GLU A 17 11.28 -5.06 19.23
N LEU A 18 12.00 -5.96 18.59
CA LEU A 18 11.48 -6.86 17.57
C LEU A 18 11.19 -8.22 18.20
N VAL A 19 9.98 -8.73 17.99
CA VAL A 19 9.58 -10.07 18.45
C VAL A 19 9.11 -10.92 17.30
N THR A 20 9.31 -12.23 17.40
CA THR A 20 8.88 -13.19 16.39
C THR A 20 7.53 -13.78 16.79
N VAL A 21 6.60 -13.87 15.85
CA VAL A 21 5.33 -14.58 16.04
C VAL A 21 5.63 -16.07 16.21
N GLU A 22 5.27 -16.64 17.35
CA GLU A 22 5.51 -18.07 17.63
C GLU A 22 4.43 -18.98 17.02
N TRP A 23 3.17 -18.58 17.13
CA TRP A 23 2.02 -19.33 16.64
C TRP A 23 0.84 -18.41 16.31
N VAL A 24 -0.06 -18.87 15.43
CA VAL A 24 -1.28 -18.16 15.05
C VAL A 24 -2.44 -19.15 15.10
N GLN A 25 -3.51 -18.81 15.82
CA GLN A 25 -4.74 -19.61 15.90
C GLN A 25 -5.93 -18.76 15.49
N HIS A 26 -6.87 -19.40 14.77
CA HIS A 26 -8.18 -18.82 14.47
C HIS A 26 -9.23 -19.57 15.28
N GLU A 27 -10.10 -18.84 15.96
CA GLU A 27 -11.23 -19.39 16.70
C GLU A 27 -12.54 -18.94 16.06
N ILE A 28 -13.48 -19.88 15.90
CA ILE A 28 -14.85 -19.60 15.46
C ILE A 28 -15.73 -19.63 16.69
N LEU A 29 -16.39 -18.50 16.99
CA LEU A 29 -17.28 -18.37 18.14
C LEU A 29 -18.73 -18.64 17.71
N GLU A 30 -19.48 -19.40 18.53
CA GLU A 30 -20.89 -19.74 18.28
C GLU A 30 -21.84 -18.54 18.46
N SER A 31 -21.39 -17.49 19.14
CA SER A 31 -22.15 -16.27 19.38
C SER A 31 -21.30 -15.01 19.10
N PRO A 32 -21.92 -13.90 18.66
CA PRO A 32 -21.20 -12.65 18.44
C PRO A 32 -20.66 -12.08 19.75
N ILE A 33 -19.41 -11.62 19.72
CA ILE A 33 -18.80 -10.85 20.81
C ILE A 33 -18.72 -9.38 20.42
N LYS A 34 -18.70 -8.51 21.44
CA LYS A 34 -18.46 -7.08 21.22
C LYS A 34 -16.97 -6.84 21.09
N VAL A 35 -16.56 -6.18 20.01
CA VAL A 35 -15.20 -5.72 19.77
C VAL A 35 -15.19 -4.19 19.64
N TYR A 36 -14.05 -3.57 19.94
CA TYR A 36 -13.89 -2.11 19.91
C TYR A 36 -12.72 -1.74 19.01
N ASN A 37 -12.90 -0.72 18.17
CA ASN A 37 -11.84 -0.03 17.45
C ASN A 37 -12.02 1.47 17.70
N PHE A 38 -10.92 2.22 17.78
CA PHE A 38 -10.94 3.68 17.85
C PHE A 38 -9.95 4.20 16.82
N GLU A 39 -10.20 5.37 16.22
CA GLU A 39 -9.28 5.99 15.27
C GLU A 39 -8.23 6.86 16.00
N VAL A 40 -7.00 6.86 15.50
CA VAL A 40 -5.89 7.69 16.02
C VAL A 40 -5.48 8.66 14.92
N GLU A 41 -5.45 9.95 15.24
CA GLU A 41 -5.02 10.99 14.30
C GLU A 41 -3.52 10.87 13.94
N ASP A 42 -3.17 11.42 12.78
CA ASP A 42 -1.83 11.48 12.17
C ASP A 42 -1.18 10.14 11.82
N PHE A 43 -0.79 9.36 12.83
CA PHE A 43 -0.01 8.15 12.62
C PHE A 43 -0.86 6.93 12.31
N HIS A 44 -2.17 7.00 12.58
CA HIS A 44 -3.12 5.90 12.39
C HIS A 44 -2.58 4.55 12.88
N THR A 45 -1.80 4.56 13.96
CA THR A 45 -1.15 3.39 14.56
C THR A 45 -1.30 3.46 16.07
N TYR A 46 -1.39 2.30 16.71
CA TYR A 46 -1.49 2.20 18.16
C TYR A 46 -0.87 0.88 18.64
N PHE A 47 -0.60 0.79 19.94
CA PHE A 47 -0.09 -0.43 20.56
C PHE A 47 -1.24 -1.21 21.20
N VAL A 48 -1.28 -2.53 20.98
CA VAL A 48 -2.34 -3.41 21.47
C VAL A 48 -1.78 -4.56 22.30
N GLY A 49 -2.53 -4.97 23.33
CA GLY A 49 -2.20 -6.09 24.20
C GLY A 49 -1.15 -5.75 25.26
N GLU A 50 -0.92 -6.67 26.20
CA GLU A 50 0.02 -6.49 27.31
C GLU A 50 1.47 -6.30 26.82
N CYS A 51 1.83 -6.97 25.73
CA CYS A 51 3.15 -6.80 25.10
C CYS A 51 3.28 -5.49 24.32
N GLY A 52 2.18 -4.78 24.04
CA GLY A 52 2.18 -3.54 23.28
C GLY A 52 2.68 -3.72 21.85
N VAL A 53 1.97 -4.50 21.04
CA VAL A 53 2.30 -4.74 19.62
C VAL A 53 1.82 -3.57 18.76
N LEU A 54 2.68 -3.06 17.88
CA LEU A 54 2.34 -1.99 16.93
C LEU A 54 1.34 -2.48 15.87
N VAL A 55 0.17 -1.85 15.80
CA VAL A 55 -0.86 -2.12 14.78
C VAL A 55 -1.20 -0.86 14.01
N HIS A 56 -1.67 -1.01 12.77
CA HIS A 56 -2.22 0.08 11.96
C HIS A 56 -3.75 0.05 12.04
N ASN A 57 -4.34 1.25 12.03
CA ASN A 57 -5.75 1.52 12.26
C ASN A 57 -6.51 1.81 10.97
N ASP A 58 -5.83 2.42 10.01
CA ASP A 58 -6.39 2.71 8.70
C ASP A 58 -5.39 2.33 7.60
N CYS A 59 -5.91 1.90 6.47
CA CYS A 59 -5.16 1.69 5.25
C CYS A 59 -5.98 2.31 4.13
N ASN A 60 -5.58 3.50 3.68
CA ASN A 60 -6.09 4.14 2.46
C ASN A 60 -5.75 3.34 1.18
N THR A 61 -5.46 2.03 1.26
CA THR A 61 -5.04 1.17 0.16
C THR A 61 -6.06 0.05 -0.07
N GLY A 62 -6.25 -0.31 -1.33
CA GLY A 62 -7.30 -1.24 -1.75
C GLY A 62 -7.17 -1.58 -3.23
N LYS A 63 -8.09 -2.39 -3.77
CA LYS A 63 -8.12 -2.57 -5.23
C LYS A 63 -8.63 -1.30 -5.88
N TYR A 64 -8.11 -0.97 -7.06
CA TYR A 64 -8.50 0.24 -7.78
C TYR A 64 -10.02 0.40 -7.93
N LYS A 65 -10.75 -0.69 -8.19
CA LYS A 65 -12.22 -0.67 -8.31
C LYS A 65 -12.96 -0.41 -6.99
N GLU A 66 -12.35 -0.76 -5.86
CA GLU A 66 -12.95 -0.69 -4.52
C GLU A 66 -12.82 0.71 -3.93
N LEU A 67 -11.74 1.43 -4.28
CA LEU A 67 -11.47 2.80 -3.82
C LEU A 67 -12.18 3.90 -4.64
N ARG A 68 -13.16 3.53 -5.48
CA ARG A 68 -13.90 4.49 -6.29
C ARG A 68 -15.13 4.99 -5.52
N GLY A 69 -15.25 6.31 -5.40
CA GLY A 69 -16.49 6.95 -4.92
C GLY A 69 -16.42 7.57 -3.52
N GLU A 70 -15.24 7.67 -2.90
CA GLU A 70 -15.06 8.50 -1.70
C GLU A 70 -15.14 9.99 -2.07
N GLU A 71 -15.97 10.74 -1.37
CA GLU A 71 -16.13 12.18 -1.61
C GLU A 71 -14.83 12.91 -1.28
N GLY A 72 -14.30 13.68 -2.24
CA GLY A 72 -13.06 14.45 -2.08
C GLY A 72 -11.77 13.68 -2.31
N LYS A 73 -11.80 12.36 -2.45
CA LYS A 73 -10.63 11.49 -2.71
C LYS A 73 -10.74 10.79 -4.06
N GLU A 74 -9.60 10.47 -4.66
CA GLU A 74 -9.53 9.69 -5.89
C GLU A 74 -8.56 8.51 -5.75
N SER A 75 -8.95 7.38 -6.34
CA SER A 75 -8.12 6.18 -6.42
C SER A 75 -6.90 6.41 -7.34
N HIS A 76 -5.71 6.18 -6.83
CA HIS A 76 -4.44 6.28 -7.55
C HIS A 76 -3.75 4.92 -7.60
N HIS A 77 -3.39 4.40 -8.78
CA HIS A 77 -2.61 3.17 -8.88
C HIS A 77 -1.23 3.35 -8.25
N ILE A 78 -0.87 2.47 -7.30
CA ILE A 78 0.42 2.54 -6.61
C ILE A 78 1.57 2.35 -7.62
N ILE A 79 1.48 1.28 -8.43
CA ILE A 79 2.37 1.03 -9.55
C ILE A 79 1.73 1.60 -10.82
N GLN A 80 2.50 2.32 -11.64
CA GLN A 80 1.91 3.05 -12.75
C GLN A 80 1.29 2.09 -13.76
N ASN A 81 -0.02 2.20 -13.99
CA ASN A 81 -0.71 1.31 -14.93
C ASN A 81 -0.07 1.26 -16.33
N ALA A 82 0.49 2.39 -16.81
CA ALA A 82 1.15 2.46 -18.11
C ALA A 82 2.42 1.59 -18.24
N SER A 83 3.08 1.22 -17.13
CA SER A 83 4.28 0.36 -17.15
C SER A 83 3.94 -1.13 -17.13
N VAL A 84 2.74 -1.50 -16.65
CA VAL A 84 2.36 -2.90 -16.37
C VAL A 84 1.11 -3.40 -17.09
N LYS A 85 0.35 -2.52 -17.76
CA LYS A 85 -0.96 -2.86 -18.37
C LYS A 85 -0.95 -4.03 -19.36
N ASP A 86 0.19 -4.28 -20.01
CA ASP A 86 0.33 -5.31 -21.05
C ASP A 86 0.98 -6.59 -20.48
N MET A 87 1.22 -6.65 -19.16
CA MET A 87 1.87 -7.79 -18.52
C MET A 87 0.89 -8.96 -18.28
N PRO A 88 1.34 -10.21 -18.43
CA PRO A 88 0.48 -11.38 -18.20
C PRO A 88 -0.12 -11.40 -16.79
N GLY A 89 -1.42 -11.71 -16.70
CA GLY A 89 -2.15 -11.81 -15.43
C GLY A 89 -2.49 -10.48 -14.76
N TYR A 90 -1.96 -9.36 -15.25
CA TYR A 90 -2.25 -8.04 -14.69
C TYR A 90 -3.72 -7.64 -14.95
N SER A 91 -4.35 -7.06 -13.93
CA SER A 91 -5.72 -6.57 -13.98
C SER A 91 -5.79 -5.17 -13.38
N SER A 92 -5.99 -4.15 -14.22
CA SER A 92 -6.02 -2.74 -13.77
C SER A 92 -7.10 -2.44 -12.73
N SER A 93 -8.21 -3.17 -12.75
CA SER A 93 -9.32 -3.00 -11.80
C SER A 93 -9.05 -3.65 -10.44
N ASN A 94 -8.29 -4.75 -10.42
CA ASN A 94 -7.87 -5.43 -9.19
C ASN A 94 -6.50 -4.95 -8.70
N ALA A 95 -5.80 -4.15 -9.50
CA ALA A 95 -4.48 -3.64 -9.17
C ALA A 95 -4.50 -2.81 -7.88
N PRO A 96 -3.42 -2.90 -7.08
CA PRO A 96 -3.22 -2.10 -5.88
C PRO A 96 -3.30 -0.60 -6.15
N ALA A 97 -4.15 0.08 -5.38
CA ALA A 97 -4.36 1.51 -5.43
C ALA A 97 -4.35 2.10 -4.01
N ILE A 98 -4.19 3.42 -3.95
CA ILE A 98 -4.26 4.24 -2.74
C ILE A 98 -5.22 5.42 -2.97
N SER A 99 -6.03 5.75 -1.98
CA SER A 99 -6.88 6.95 -2.00
C SER A 99 -6.02 8.18 -1.69
N LEU A 100 -6.05 9.17 -2.58
CA LEU A 100 -5.34 10.44 -2.41
C LEU A 100 -6.32 11.60 -2.39
N GLU A 101 -6.03 12.60 -1.58
CA GLU A 101 -6.86 13.79 -1.43
C GLU A 101 -6.88 14.66 -2.69
N GLY A 102 -8.07 15.02 -3.13
CA GLY A 102 -8.36 15.89 -4.26
C GLY A 102 -8.10 15.27 -5.64
N PRO A 103 -8.56 15.93 -6.72
CA PRO A 103 -8.43 15.38 -8.06
C PRO A 103 -7.00 15.46 -8.59
N SER A 104 -6.63 14.53 -9.47
CA SER A 104 -5.30 14.53 -10.14
C SER A 104 -5.04 15.73 -11.05
N THR A 105 -6.08 16.46 -11.44
CA THR A 105 -6.01 17.60 -12.37
C THR A 105 -5.80 18.94 -11.67
N ARG A 106 -6.06 19.02 -10.35
CA ARG A 106 -5.93 20.27 -9.58
C ARG A 106 -4.53 20.37 -9.01
N MET A 107 -3.75 21.33 -9.47
CA MET A 107 -2.39 21.58 -8.98
C MET A 107 -2.38 21.75 -7.45
N GLY A 108 -1.46 21.04 -6.78
CA GLY A 108 -1.26 21.11 -5.34
C GLY A 108 -1.96 20.02 -4.51
N THR A 109 -2.93 19.29 -5.08
CA THR A 109 -3.53 18.11 -4.43
C THR A 109 -2.52 16.99 -4.24
N GLU A 110 -2.80 16.07 -3.32
CA GLU A 110 -1.98 14.87 -3.13
C GLU A 110 -1.94 14.05 -4.44
N HIS A 111 -3.11 13.85 -5.06
CA HIS A 111 -3.20 13.07 -6.29
C HIS A 111 -2.43 13.70 -7.46
N TYR A 112 -2.50 15.04 -7.60
CA TYR A 112 -1.70 15.75 -8.61
C TYR A 112 -0.21 15.55 -8.38
N LYS A 113 0.28 15.76 -7.15
CA LYS A 113 1.70 15.62 -6.80
C LYS A 113 2.24 14.21 -7.05
N ALA A 114 1.48 13.18 -6.66
CA ALA A 114 1.82 11.78 -6.94
C ALA A 114 1.92 11.54 -8.45
N THR A 115 0.88 11.94 -9.20
CA THR A 115 0.78 11.74 -10.65
C THR A 115 1.90 12.45 -11.40
N GLN A 116 2.25 13.68 -11.00
CA GLN A 116 3.32 14.46 -11.61
C GLN A 116 4.66 13.74 -11.53
N PHE A 117 5.04 13.24 -10.35
CA PHE A 117 6.30 12.50 -10.22
C PHE A 117 6.25 11.14 -10.91
N GLN A 118 5.14 10.40 -10.74
CA GLN A 118 4.98 9.09 -11.36
C GLN A 118 5.00 9.21 -12.90
N SER A 119 4.62 10.35 -13.48
CA SER A 119 4.65 10.55 -14.94
C SER A 119 5.94 11.17 -15.48
N HIS A 120 6.64 11.97 -14.66
CA HIS A 120 7.82 12.75 -15.09
C HIS A 120 9.02 12.44 -14.19
N ASN A 121 9.71 11.36 -14.54
CA ASN A 121 10.97 10.94 -13.93
C ASN A 121 11.74 10.05 -14.92
N ASN A 122 13.00 9.73 -14.60
CA ASN A 122 13.88 8.95 -15.48
C ASN A 122 14.08 7.51 -14.99
N TYR A 123 13.19 7.01 -14.12
CA TYR A 123 13.21 5.65 -13.61
C TYR A 123 12.15 4.79 -14.33
N GLY A 124 12.44 3.50 -14.46
CA GLY A 124 11.53 2.50 -15.02
C GLY A 124 12.29 1.39 -15.71
N GLY A 125 11.57 0.40 -16.22
CA GLY A 125 12.13 -0.75 -16.94
C GLY A 125 12.13 -2.03 -16.12
N THR A 126 12.02 -1.94 -14.79
CA THR A 126 11.79 -3.08 -13.91
C THR A 126 10.69 -2.81 -12.89
N TYR A 127 10.15 -3.87 -12.28
CA TYR A 127 9.24 -3.74 -11.15
C TYR A 127 9.90 -3.05 -9.95
N GLY A 128 11.19 -3.32 -9.67
CA GLY A 128 11.96 -2.63 -8.64
C GLY A 128 12.05 -1.13 -8.85
N ASP A 129 12.23 -0.68 -10.10
CA ASP A 129 12.21 0.73 -10.46
C ASP A 129 10.82 1.35 -10.25
N GLU A 130 9.75 0.66 -10.65
CA GLU A 130 8.39 1.14 -10.42
C GLU A 130 8.04 1.25 -8.93
N ARG A 131 8.52 0.32 -8.08
CA ARG A 131 8.39 0.44 -6.61
C ARG A 131 9.07 1.69 -6.09
N LYS A 132 10.28 2.00 -6.58
CA LYS A 132 11.01 3.22 -6.20
C LYS A 132 10.26 4.48 -6.63
N VAL A 133 9.72 4.49 -7.86
CA VAL A 133 8.91 5.61 -8.35
C VAL A 133 7.66 5.80 -7.50
N ALA A 134 6.96 4.72 -7.20
CA ALA A 134 5.76 4.72 -6.36
C ALA A 134 6.05 5.25 -4.95
N TYR A 135 7.15 4.80 -4.33
CA TYR A 135 7.52 5.30 -3.00
C TYR A 135 7.77 6.82 -3.02
N ILE A 136 8.56 7.31 -4.00
CA ILE A 136 8.89 8.73 -4.09
C ILE A 136 7.65 9.57 -4.46
N SER A 137 6.76 9.06 -5.31
CA SER A 137 5.53 9.79 -5.70
C SER A 137 4.63 10.01 -4.49
N LEU A 138 4.44 8.99 -3.65
CA LEU A 138 3.64 9.10 -2.41
C LEU A 138 4.28 10.06 -1.40
N ARG A 139 5.60 10.00 -1.23
CA ARG A 139 6.33 10.95 -0.38
C ARG A 139 6.20 12.39 -0.88
N LYS A 140 6.21 12.61 -2.19
CA LYS A 140 5.95 13.94 -2.80
C LYS A 140 4.50 14.39 -2.67
N ALA A 141 3.56 13.46 -2.59
CA ALA A 141 2.16 13.75 -2.34
C ALA A 141 1.89 14.23 -0.91
N GLY A 142 2.79 13.92 0.03
CA GLY A 142 2.68 14.31 1.44
C GLY A 142 2.48 13.12 2.39
N LYS A 143 2.33 11.91 1.87
CA LYS A 143 2.23 10.68 2.68
C LYS A 143 3.50 10.44 3.47
N THR A 144 3.38 9.99 4.71
CA THR A 144 4.45 9.58 5.64
C THR A 144 5.33 8.47 5.07
N LYS A 145 6.48 8.17 5.70
CA LYS A 145 7.35 7.08 5.22
C LYS A 145 6.64 5.75 5.39
N GLU A 146 5.90 5.64 6.47
CA GLU A 146 5.14 4.49 6.93
C GLU A 146 3.98 4.21 5.97
N GLU A 147 3.17 5.21 5.62
CA GLU A 147 2.09 5.07 4.63
C GLU A 147 2.63 4.67 3.25
N ALA A 148 3.72 5.32 2.80
CA ALA A 148 4.32 4.99 1.52
C ALA A 148 4.86 3.54 1.52
N PHE A 149 5.53 3.12 2.60
CA PHE A 149 6.03 1.76 2.73
C PHE A 149 4.91 0.73 2.80
N GLN A 150 3.82 1.03 3.52
CA GLN A 150 2.63 0.18 3.57
C GLN A 150 1.98 0.03 2.19
N ALA A 151 1.88 1.10 1.40
CA ALA A 151 1.38 1.04 0.03
C ALA A 151 2.27 0.17 -0.87
N ILE A 152 3.59 0.29 -0.77
CA ILE A 152 4.51 -0.58 -1.52
C ILE A 152 4.36 -2.05 -1.10
N ASN A 153 4.29 -2.35 0.20
CA ASN A 153 4.07 -3.72 0.67
C ASN A 153 2.71 -4.27 0.25
N TYR A 154 1.68 -3.43 0.19
CA TYR A 154 0.38 -3.82 -0.33
C TYR A 154 0.47 -4.12 -1.84
N ALA A 155 1.24 -3.34 -2.59
CA ALA A 155 1.50 -3.64 -4.00
C ALA A 155 2.25 -4.96 -4.19
N ASP A 156 3.26 -5.24 -3.37
CA ASP A 156 4.05 -6.46 -3.44
C ASP A 156 3.21 -7.73 -3.23
N LYS A 157 2.16 -7.68 -2.40
CA LYS A 157 1.23 -8.81 -2.24
C LYS A 157 0.59 -9.22 -3.57
N TYR A 158 0.27 -8.25 -4.41
CA TYR A 158 -0.32 -8.51 -5.73
C TYR A 158 0.74 -8.89 -6.76
N PHE A 159 1.75 -8.03 -6.99
CA PHE A 159 2.71 -8.25 -8.07
C PHE A 159 3.67 -9.42 -7.77
N VAL A 160 4.21 -9.51 -6.56
CA VAL A 160 5.11 -10.60 -6.16
C VAL A 160 4.30 -11.81 -5.70
N GLY A 161 3.32 -11.61 -4.83
CA GLY A 161 2.57 -12.70 -4.20
C GLY A 161 1.58 -13.40 -5.13
N GLU A 162 0.78 -12.66 -5.90
CA GLU A 162 -0.25 -13.23 -6.78
C GLU A 162 0.27 -13.46 -8.22
N LEU A 163 1.02 -12.51 -8.78
CA LEU A 163 1.53 -12.61 -10.16
C LEU A 163 2.91 -13.28 -10.27
N GLY A 164 3.58 -13.55 -9.14
CA GLY A 164 4.86 -14.26 -9.12
C GLY A 164 6.04 -13.45 -9.65
N TRP A 165 5.95 -12.11 -9.66
CA TRP A 165 7.04 -11.26 -10.13
C TRP A 165 8.16 -11.17 -9.09
N ASP A 166 9.33 -10.75 -9.55
CA ASP A 166 10.43 -10.31 -8.71
C ASP A 166 10.80 -8.84 -9.00
N PHE A 167 11.76 -8.30 -8.26
CA PHE A 167 12.17 -6.89 -8.43
C PHE A 167 12.89 -6.62 -9.75
N THR A 168 13.32 -7.65 -10.47
CA THR A 168 14.00 -7.54 -11.77
C THR A 168 13.05 -7.74 -12.95
N THR A 169 11.80 -8.12 -12.69
CA THR A 169 10.79 -8.35 -13.72
C THR A 169 10.64 -7.12 -14.59
N ILE A 170 10.85 -7.30 -15.90
CA ILE A 170 10.89 -6.20 -16.87
C ILE A 170 9.50 -5.58 -17.04
N THR A 171 9.43 -4.26 -16.99
CA THR A 171 8.21 -3.48 -17.22
C THR A 171 8.40 -2.50 -18.37
N SER A 172 7.31 -1.99 -18.92
CA SER A 172 7.38 -0.97 -19.97
C SER A 172 7.77 0.37 -19.36
N ILE A 173 8.70 1.10 -19.98
CA ILE A 173 8.96 2.50 -19.63
C ILE A 173 7.83 3.37 -20.22
N PRO A 174 7.02 4.06 -19.38
CA PRO A 174 5.95 4.93 -19.83
C PRO A 174 6.46 6.02 -20.78
N LYS A 175 5.66 6.39 -21.79
CA LYS A 175 6.07 7.34 -22.84
C LYS A 175 6.59 8.67 -22.31
N ASN A 176 5.99 9.18 -21.22
CA ASN A 176 6.36 10.47 -20.62
C ASN A 176 7.67 10.41 -19.81
N ARG A 177 8.25 9.21 -19.64
CA ARG A 177 9.52 8.96 -18.94
C ARG A 177 10.65 8.51 -19.89
N ARG A 178 10.43 8.60 -21.20
CA ARG A 178 11.42 8.25 -22.24
C ARG A 178 12.20 9.47 -22.70
#